data_AF-A0A1J4W970-F1
#
_entry.id   AF-A0A1J4W970-F1
#
_cell.length_a   1.000
_cell.length_b   1.000
_cell.length_c   1.000
_cell.angle_alpha   90.00
_cell.angle_beta   90.00
_cell.angle_gamma   90.00
#
_symmetry.space_group_name_H-M   'P 1'
#
loop_
_entity.id
_entity.type
_entity.pdbx_description
1 polymer ?
#
loop_
_entity_poly.entity_id
_entity_poly.type
_entity_poly.pdbx_seq_one_letter_code
_entity_poly.pdbx_strand_id
1 'polypeptide(L)' 'MRFLIQCKFCGALLIKTEMVSFFNTEIKCPKCREILKLPEDIIITKEEKKKFQIKKRGEGT' A
#
# COMPACT_ATOMS: atom_id res chain seq x y z
N MET A 1 9.66 9.07 -5.14
CA MET A 1 9.45 7.87 -4.27
C MET A 1 7.96 7.62 -4.23
N ARG A 2 7.50 6.38 -4.44
CA ARG A 2 6.07 6.06 -4.45
C ARG A 2 5.64 5.46 -3.12
N PHE A 3 4.50 5.90 -2.63
CA PHE A 3 3.84 5.39 -1.43
C PHE A 3 2.54 4.70 -1.83
N LEU A 4 2.28 3.59 -1.17
CA LEU A 4 1.08 2.78 -1.32
C LEU A 4 0.26 2.98 -0.06
N ILE A 5 -0.92 3.56 -0.21
CA ILE A 5 -1.90 3.72 0.85
C ILE A 5 -2.82 2.51 0.79
N GLN A 6 -2.85 1.75 1.88
CA GLN A 6 -3.65 0.55 2.03
C GLN A 6 -4.66 0.73 3.16
N CYS A 7 -5.80 0.06 3.05
CA CYS A 7 -6.81 0.00 4.10
C CYS A 7 -6.26 -0.81 5.29
N LYS A 8 -6.35 -0.26 6.50
CA LYS A 8 -5.91 -0.95 7.72
C LYS A 8 -6.71 -2.22 8.03
N PHE A 9 -7.99 -2.25 7.67
CA PHE A 9 -8.89 -3.36 8.00
C PHE A 9 -8.75 -4.55 7.06
N CYS A 10 -8.71 -4.31 5.74
CA CYS A 10 -8.69 -5.40 4.74
C CYS A 10 -7.40 -5.49 3.92
N GLY A 11 -6.42 -4.60 4.16
CA GLY A 11 -5.18 -4.53 3.39
C GLY A 11 -5.36 -4.14 1.92
N ALA A 12 -6.55 -3.67 1.52
CA ALA A 12 -6.80 -3.27 0.14
C ALA A 12 -5.98 -2.03 -0.21
N LEU A 13 -5.28 -2.07 -1.33
CA LEU A 13 -4.62 -0.89 -1.89
C LEU A 13 -5.68 0.13 -2.33
N LEU A 14 -5.65 1.31 -1.70
CA LEU A 14 -6.60 2.41 -1.95
C LEU A 14 -6.04 3.37 -2.99
N ILE A 15 -4.83 3.88 -2.75
CA ILE A 15 -4.21 4.96 -3.54
C ILE A 15 -2.72 4.66 -3.68
N LYS A 16 -2.18 4.88 -4.88
CA LYS A 16 -0.73 4.99 -5.10
C LYS A 16 -0.42 6.46 -5.32
N THR A 17 0.41 7.06 -4.48
CA THR A 17 0.78 8.47 -4.59
C THR A 17 2.27 8.66 -4.35
N GLU A 18 2.87 9.65 -5.00
CA GLU A 18 4.25 10.06 -4.73
C GLU A 18 4.35 11.04 -3.57
N MET A 19 3.21 11.57 -3.13
CA MET A 19 3.09 12.54 -2.05
C MET A 19 1.94 12.13 -1.13
N VAL A 20 2.25 11.85 0.14
CA VAL A 20 1.25 11.55 1.16
C VAL A 20 0.87 12.86 1.84
N SER A 21 -0.25 13.45 1.42
CA SER A 21 -0.82 14.58 2.13
C SER A 21 -1.82 14.06 3.16
N PHE A 22 -1.53 14.32 4.43
CA PHE A 22 -2.39 13.96 5.55
C PHE A 22 -3.51 14.99 5.69
N PHE A 23 -4.50 14.89 4.82
CA PHE A 23 -5.76 15.60 5.05
C PHE A 23 -6.61 14.74 6.00
N ASN A 24 -7.14 15.36 7.06
CA ASN A 24 -8.17 14.75 7.90
C ASN A 24 -9.43 14.55 7.05
N THR A 25 -9.47 13.44 6.34
CA THR A 25 -10.50 13.11 5.37
C THR A 25 -10.89 11.66 5.57
N GLU A 26 -12.19 11.40 5.43
CA GLU A 26 -12.77 10.09 5.54
C GLU A 26 -12.94 9.51 4.13
N ILE A 27 -12.39 8.33 3.86
CA ILE A 27 -12.59 7.64 2.59
C ILE A 27 -13.26 6.31 2.83
N LYS A 28 -14.19 5.95 1.95
CA LYS A 28 -14.80 4.62 1.97
C LYS A 28 -13.90 3.64 1.23
N CYS A 29 -13.49 2.56 1.89
CA CYS A 29 -12.75 1.49 1.25
C CYS A 29 -13.65 0.81 0.19
N PRO A 30 -13.24 0.70 -1.08
CA PRO A 30 -14.07 0.04 -2.09
C PRO A 30 -14.19 -1.48 -1.87
N LYS A 31 -13.26 -2.08 -1.10
CA LYS A 31 -13.21 -3.53 -0.88
C LYS A 31 -14.04 -3.97 0.33
N CYS A 32 -13.77 -3.43 1.52
CA CYS A 32 -14.52 -3.76 2.74
C CYS A 32 -15.71 -2.82 3.01
N ARG A 33 -15.85 -1.73 2.25
CA ARG A 33 -16.90 -0.70 2.43
C ARG A 33 -16.85 0.05 3.76
N GLU A 34 -15.82 -0.16 4.57
CA GLU A 34 -15.61 0.61 5.80
C GLU A 34 -15.14 2.03 5.52
N ILE A 35 -15.45 2.93 6.46
CA ILE A 35 -15.04 4.32 6.43
C ILE A 35 -13.69 4.40 7.14
N LEU A 36 -12.66 4.86 6.41
CA LEU A 36 -11.29 5.00 6.89
C LEU A 36 -11.00 6.46 7.15
N LYS A 37 -10.55 6.80 8.34
CA LYS A 37 -10.09 8.14 8.67
C LYS A 37 -8.60 8.25 8.38
N LEU A 38 -8.21 9.10 7.43
CA LEU A 38 -6.80 9.37 7.20
C LEU A 38 -6.30 10.39 8.22
N PRO A 39 -5.10 10.22 8.81
CA PRO A 39 -4.16 9.10 8.63
C PRO A 39 -4.36 7.85 9.50
N GLU A 40 -5.25 7.85 10.49
CA GLU A 40 -5.28 6.84 11.57
C GLU A 40 -5.65 5.41 11.11
N ASP A 41 -6.46 5.28 10.06
CA ASP A 41 -7.02 4.03 9.55
C ASP A 41 -6.43 3.58 8.21
N ILE A 42 -5.27 4.12 7.84
CA ILE A 42 -4.55 3.71 6.63
C ILE A 42 -3.14 3.19 6.96
N ILE A 43 -2.68 2.26 6.15
CA ILE A 43 -1.31 1.74 6.18
C ILE A 43 -0.55 2.34 5.00
N ILE A 44 0.54 3.04 5.28
CA ILE A 44 1.39 3.63 4.24
C ILE A 44 2.63 2.77 4.07
N THR A 45 2.81 2.21 2.89
CA THR A 45 3.98 1.39 2.55
C THR A 45 4.79 2.08 1.48
N LYS A 46 6.11 2.18 1.66
CA LYS A 46 7.01 2.66 0.60
C LYS A 46 7.08 1.58 -0.49
N GLU A 47 6.73 1.94 -1.73
CA GLU A 47 6.99 1.11 -2.90
C GLU A 47 8.49 1.19 -3.21
N GLU A 48 9.31 0.51 -2.41
CA GLU A 48 10.68 0.25 -2.81
C GLU A 48 10.64 -0.71 -3.99
N LYS A 49 11.14 -0.27 -5.15
CA LYS A 49 11.52 -1.17 -6.23
C LYS A 49 12.66 -2.04 -5.73
N LYS A 50 12.36 -3.04 -4.89
CA LYS A 50 13.25 -4.17 -4.69
C LYS A 50 13.42 -4.79 -6.06
N LYS A 51 14.56 -4.50 -6.71
CA LYS A 51 15.12 -5.35 -7.74
C LYS A 51 15.23 -6.73 -7.09
N PHE A 52 14.21 -7.56 -7.23
CA PHE A 52 14.31 -8.98 -6.96
C PHE A 52 15.38 -9.47 -7.93
N GLN A 53 16.63 -9.54 -7.46
CA GLN A 53 17.60 -10.46 -8.04
C GLN A 53 17.03 -11.84 -7.77
N ILE A 54 16.18 -12.31 -8.68
CA ILE A 54 15.81 -13.70 -8.78
C ILE A 54 17.13 -14.40 -9.09
N LYS A 55 17.84 -14.84 -8.05
CA LYS A 55 18.81 -15.91 -8.20
C LYS A 55 17.98 -17.11 -8.65
N LYS A 56 17.84 -17.29 -9.96
CA LYS A 56 17.57 -18.59 -10.54
C LYS A 56 18.72 -19.48 -10.10
N ARG A 57 18.63 -20.15 -8.95
CA ARG A 57 19.38 -21.38 -8.73
C ARG A 57 18.65 -22.45 -9.53
N GLY A 58 18.96 -22.48 -10.82
CA GLY A 58 18.93 -23.72 -11.58
C GLY A 58 20.20 -24.47 -11.23
N GLU A 59 20.05 -25.56 -10.50
CA GLU A 59 21.02 -26.63 -10.29
C GLU A 59 20.10 -27.81 -9.95
N GLY A 60 19.83 -28.78 -10.82
CA GLY A 60 20.74 -29.43 -11.75
C GLY A 60 20.88 -30.85 -11.23
N THR A 61 20.23 -31.78 -11.95
CA THR A 61 20.44 -33.23 -12.04
C THR A 61 20.91 -34.01 -10.81
#